data_AF-A0A7V1N085-F1
#
_entry.id   AF-A0A7V1N085-F1
#
_cell.length_a   1.000
_cell.length_b   1.000
_cell.length_c   1.000
_cell.angle_alpha   90.00
_cell.angle_beta   90.00
_cell.angle_gamma   90.00
#
_symmetry.space_group_name_H-M   'P 1'
#
loop_
_entity.id
_entity.type
_entity.pdbx_description
1 polymer ?
#
loop_
_entity_poly.entity_id
_entity_poly.type
_entity_poly.pdbx_seq_one_letter_code
_entity_poly.pdbx_strand_id
1 'polypeptide(L)' 'MNFKLDTIKSEYPFEPKTLDVDGFKLSYLDEGPPGAPALVLIHGNPTWSFYYRKLVIALKDKYRVIVPDHIGCG' A
#
# COMPACT_ATOMS: atom_id res chain seq x y z
N MET A 1 5.57 -9.08 15.70
CA MET A 1 4.85 -10.14 14.95
C MET A 1 5.45 -10.15 13.55
N ASN A 2 6.21 -11.17 13.18
CA ASN A 2 6.87 -11.23 11.87
C ASN A 2 5.84 -11.67 10.82
N PHE A 3 5.22 -10.70 10.13
CA PHE A 3 4.44 -10.97 8.93
C PHE A 3 5.39 -11.55 7.88
N LYS A 4 5.27 -12.84 7.59
CA LYS A 4 5.98 -13.45 6.46
C LYS A 4 5.23 -13.07 5.18
N LEU A 5 5.66 -11.99 4.53
CA LEU A 5 5.16 -11.55 3.21
C LEU A 5 5.15 -12.70 2.20
N ASP A 6 6.08 -13.64 2.33
CA ASP A 6 6.17 -14.86 1.51
C ASP A 6 4.84 -15.63 1.44
N THR A 7 4.07 -15.63 2.52
CA THR A 7 2.79 -16.37 2.62
C THR A 7 1.65 -15.72 1.84
N ILE A 8 1.74 -14.41 1.54
CA ILE A 8 0.67 -13.66 0.86
C ILE A 8 1.13 -13.07 -0.47
N LYS A 9 2.36 -13.36 -0.92
CA LYS A 9 2.99 -12.72 -2.07
C LYS A 9 2.20 -12.88 -3.37
N SER A 10 1.47 -13.98 -3.54
CA SER A 10 0.59 -14.19 -4.70
C SER A 10 -0.62 -13.26 -4.69
N GLU A 11 -1.13 -12.90 -3.52
CA GLU A 11 -2.27 -12.01 -3.33
C GLU A 11 -1.84 -10.54 -3.21
N TYR A 12 -0.65 -10.29 -2.69
CA TYR A 12 -0.09 -8.97 -2.41
C TYR A 12 1.29 -8.81 -3.09
N PRO A 13 1.33 -8.68 -4.43
CA PRO A 13 2.56 -8.69 -5.21
C PRO A 13 3.18 -7.29 -5.30
N PHE A 14 3.27 -6.58 -4.19
CA PHE A 14 3.80 -5.22 -4.14
C PHE A 14 5.10 -5.16 -3.35
N GLU A 15 5.97 -4.24 -3.76
CA GLU A 15 7.21 -3.97 -3.03
C GLU A 15 6.91 -3.16 -1.76
N PRO A 16 7.30 -3.63 -0.57
CA PRO A 16 7.11 -2.89 0.67
C PRO A 16 7.86 -1.57 0.65
N LYS A 17 7.16 -0.47 0.98
CA LYS A 17 7.77 0.85 1.16
C LYS A 17 7.46 1.39 2.55
N THR A 18 8.41 2.14 3.10
CA THR A 18 8.25 2.83 4.39
C THR A 18 8.70 4.28 4.29
N LEU A 19 8.07 5.14 5.08
CA LEU A 19 8.41 6.56 5.22
C LEU A 19 8.52 6.88 6.71
N ASP A 20 9.63 7.51 7.12
CA ASP A 20 9.75 8.04 8.49
C ASP A 20 8.94 9.35 8.60
N VAL A 21 7.97 9.39 9.51
CA VAL A 21 7.09 10.52 9.80
C VAL A 21 7.06 10.73 11.31
N ASP A 22 7.60 11.84 11.79
CA ASP A 22 7.64 12.20 13.22
C ASP A 22 8.17 11.09 14.16
N GLY A 23 9.16 10.33 13.67
CA GLY A 23 9.77 9.21 14.41
C GLY A 23 9.02 7.88 14.31
N PHE A 24 7.93 7.82 13.54
CA PHE A 24 7.20 6.60 13.23
C PHE A 24 7.45 6.13 11.81
N LYS A 25 7.45 4.81 11.60
CA LYS A 25 7.52 4.20 10.27
C LYS A 25 6.12 4.00 9.70
N LEU A 26 5.78 4.77 8.68
CA LEU A 26 4.54 4.61 7.92
C LEU A 26 4.76 3.62 6.78
N SER A 27 4.05 2.49 6.80
CA SER A 27 3.98 1.55 5.66
C SER A 27 3.08 2.12 4.57
N TYR A 28 3.46 1.95 3.30
CA TYR A 28 2.61 2.34 2.18
C TYR A 28 2.88 1.53 0.91
N LEU A 29 1.86 1.47 0.05
CA LEU A 29 1.99 1.12 -1.37
C LEU A 29 2.18 2.35 -2.24
N ASP A 30 2.96 2.22 -3.29
CA ASP A 30 3.10 3.25 -4.34
C ASP A 30 3.42 2.56 -5.66
N GLU A 31 2.39 2.41 -6.48
CA GLU A 31 2.39 1.64 -7.72
C GLU A 31 1.95 2.52 -8.90
N GLY A 32 2.38 2.15 -10.10
CA GLY A 32 2.04 2.84 -11.34
C GLY A 32 3.11 3.83 -11.83
N PRO A 33 2.92 4.41 -13.01
CA PRO A 33 3.97 5.17 -13.70
C PRO A 33 4.23 6.52 -13.03
N PRO A 34 5.51 6.93 -12.91
CA PRO A 34 5.86 8.29 -12.51
C PRO A 34 5.18 9.33 -13.42
N GLY A 35 4.56 10.35 -12.81
CA GLY A 35 3.90 11.45 -13.54
C GLY A 35 2.44 11.18 -13.94
N ALA A 36 1.89 9.98 -13.74
CA ALA A 36 0.45 9.76 -13.86
C ALA A 36 -0.32 10.48 -12.74
N PRO A 37 -1.63 10.79 -12.94
CA PRO A 37 -2.45 11.38 -11.89
C PRO A 37 -2.41 10.53 -10.62
N ALA A 38 -2.20 11.19 -9.48
CA ALA A 38 -2.11 10.51 -8.19
C ALA A 38 -3.51 10.12 -7.67
N LEU A 39 -3.65 8.87 -7.24
CA LEU A 39 -4.85 8.37 -6.57
C LEU A 39 -4.46 7.83 -5.20
N VAL A 40 -4.97 8.44 -4.14
CA VAL A 40 -4.71 8.03 -2.76
C VAL A 40 -5.92 7.25 -2.23
N LEU A 41 -5.69 6.02 -1.78
CA LEU A 41 -6.73 5.16 -1.21
C LEU A 41 -6.51 5.05 0.30
N ILE A 42 -7.49 5.48 1.09
CA ILE A 42 -7.40 5.49 2.56
C ILE A 42 -8.32 4.42 3.12
N HIS A 43 -7.75 3.48 3.87
CA HIS A 43 -8.51 2.39 4.45
C HIS A 43 -9.22 2.80 5.75
N GLY A 44 -10.19 1.97 6.18
CA GLY A 44 -10.90 2.12 7.45
C GLY A 44 -10.48 1.06 8.48
N ASN A 45 -11.29 0.87 9.52
CA ASN A 45 -11.08 -0.15 10.54
C ASN A 45 -11.90 -1.42 10.20
N PRO A 46 -11.39 -2.66 10.39
CA PRO A 46 -10.07 -3.09 10.83
C PRO A 46 -9.18 -3.54 9.67
N THR A 47 -8.98 -2.67 8.68
CA THR A 47 -8.26 -3.01 7.45
C THR A 47 -6.88 -2.34 7.38
N TRP A 48 -6.18 -2.60 6.28
CA TRP A 48 -4.90 -2.01 5.89
C TRP A 48 -4.81 -2.08 4.35
N SER A 49 -3.71 -1.67 3.76
CA SER A 49 -3.45 -1.59 2.31
C SER A 49 -3.81 -2.87 1.54
N PHE A 50 -3.71 -4.04 2.18
CA PHE A 50 -4.18 -5.32 1.63
C PHE A 50 -5.64 -5.31 1.15
N TYR A 51 -6.51 -4.51 1.77
CA TYR A 51 -7.92 -4.36 1.37
C TYR A 51 -8.05 -3.85 -0.07
N TYR A 52 -7.16 -2.97 -0.50
CA TYR A 52 -7.18 -2.35 -1.82
C TYR A 52 -6.36 -3.08 -2.89
N ARG A 53 -5.67 -4.18 -2.58
CA ARG A 53 -4.72 -4.83 -3.49
C ARG A 53 -5.26 -5.09 -4.91
N LYS A 54 -6.51 -5.53 -5.04
CA LYS A 54 -7.14 -5.76 -6.34
C LYS A 54 -7.45 -4.45 -7.08
N LEU A 55 -7.81 -3.40 -6.35
CA LEU A 55 -8.07 -2.08 -6.91
C LEU A 55 -6.76 -1.43 -7.38
N VAL A 56 -5.68 -1.58 -6.62
CA VAL A 56 -4.33 -1.13 -7.03
C VAL A 56 -3.91 -1.82 -8.33
N ILE A 57 -4.05 -3.15 -8.43
CA ILE A 57 -3.74 -3.90 -9.66
C ILE A 57 -4.57 -3.39 -10.85
N ALA A 58 -5.86 -3.12 -10.66
CA ALA A 58 -6.74 -2.69 -11.73
C ALA A 58 -6.50 -1.23 -12.20
N LEU A 59 -5.88 -0.39 -11.37
CA LEU A 59 -5.76 1.06 -11.63
C LEU A 59 -4.32 1.52 -11.89
N LYS A 60 -3.29 0.75 -11.50
CA LYS A 60 -1.89 1.19 -11.55
C LYS A 60 -1.36 1.50 -12.96
N ASP A 61 -1.99 1.01 -14.01
CA ASP A 61 -1.58 1.32 -15.39
C ASP A 61 -2.01 2.73 -15.84
N LYS A 62 -2.96 3.35 -15.12
CA LYS A 62 -3.52 4.68 -15.46
C LYS A 62 -3.21 5.76 -14.43
N TYR A 63 -2.97 5.34 -13.19
CA TYR A 63 -2.77 6.23 -12.04
C TYR A 63 -1.51 5.82 -11.28
N ARG A 64 -0.87 6.80 -10.64
CA ARG A 64 0.05 6.50 -9.53
C ARG A 64 -0.80 6.26 -8.28
N VAL A 65 -0.99 5.01 -7.90
CA VAL A 65 -1.86 4.59 -6.80
C VAL A 65 -1.05 4.46 -5.52
N ILE A 66 -1.43 5.24 -4.50
CA ILE A 66 -0.75 5.28 -3.21
C ILE A 66 -1.73 4.82 -2.13
N VAL A 67 -1.30 3.89 -1.27
CA VAL A 67 -2.13 3.33 -0.20
C VAL A 67 -1.33 3.32 1.11
N PRO A 68 -1.45 4.36 1.97
CA PRO A 68 -0.81 4.36 3.27
C PRO A 68 -1.56 3.44 4.24
N ASP A 69 -0.81 2.74 5.08
CA ASP A 69 -1.33 2.07 6.27
C ASP A 69 -1.35 3.08 7.42
N HIS A 70 -2.50 3.32 8.05
CA HIS A 70 -2.56 4.20 9.23
C HIS A 70 -1.54 3.76 10.28
N ILE A 71 -0.92 4.70 10.99
CA ILE A 71 0.05 4.37 12.05
C ILE A 71 -0.60 3.44 13.08
N GLY A 72 0.06 2.31 13.34
CA GLY A 72 -0.46 1.24 14.21
C GLY A 72 -1.32 0.20 13.49
N CYS A 73 -1.51 0.32 12.18
CA CYS A 73 -2.06 -0.69 11.28
C CYS A 73 -0.97 -1.19 10.31
N GLY A 74 -1.20 -2.37 9.75
CA GLY A 74 -0.22 -3.04 8.87
C GLY A 74 0.89 -3.73 9.66
#